data_AF-A0A2G6GK18-F1
#
_entry.id   AF-A0A2G6GK18-F1
#
_cell.length_a   1.000
_cell.length_b   1.000
_cell.length_c   1.000
_cell.angle_alpha   90.00
_cell.angle_beta   90.00
_cell.angle_gamma   90.00
#
_symmetry.space_group_name_H-M   'P 1'
#
loop_
_entity.id
_entity.type
_entity.pdbx_description
1 polymer ?
#
loop_
_entity_poly.entity_id
_entity_poly.type
_entity_poly.pdbx_seq_one_letter_code
_entity_poly.pdbx_strand_id
1 'polypeptide(L)'
;MSEKNIILINNILSLEDFEQDIESSESGNNSGIEVSEKFKESFKKSTSGIKRTKKDEKKAKKYDFLLANFLVKIILDKKFSPIIEPLLKSLKAGYPSNFILGIISLVKIEISDNIREISGKEKIEFSYLPDKIIEFDDNNVDSEIRNRINFWIEDIIDITSIEYSSLVTKQIIDLLGENDKIILDFTKNVFTFFLFQLNININSKKSENISKFILNDLKKSLNNLKIEEI
;
A
#
# COMPACT_ATOMS: atom_id res chain seq x y z
N MET A 1 -10.03 -51.22 -7.54
CA MET A 1 -9.20 -50.04 -7.21
C MET A 1 -8.04 -50.03 -8.19
N SER A 2 -7.93 -49.00 -9.02
CA SER A 2 -6.89 -48.89 -10.06
C SER A 2 -6.58 -47.42 -10.32
N GLU A 3 -5.30 -47.08 -10.23
CA GLU A 3 -4.64 -45.77 -10.28
C GLU A 3 -4.67 -45.09 -11.66
N LYS A 4 -5.85 -44.75 -12.19
CA LYS A 4 -5.95 -44.12 -13.53
C LYS A 4 -6.47 -42.68 -13.59
N ASN A 5 -6.67 -42.01 -12.46
CA ASN A 5 -7.24 -40.65 -12.45
C ASN A 5 -6.33 -39.54 -11.86
N ILE A 6 -5.01 -39.73 -11.83
CA ILE A 6 -4.05 -38.69 -11.38
C ILE A 6 -2.96 -38.45 -12.43
N ILE A 7 -3.33 -38.32 -13.71
CA ILE A 7 -2.43 -37.78 -14.75
C ILE A 7 -3.28 -37.02 -15.78
N LEU A 8 -3.82 -35.85 -15.41
CA LEU A 8 -4.44 -34.98 -16.42
C LEU A 8 -4.40 -33.47 -16.13
N ILE A 9 -3.58 -33.02 -15.17
CA ILE A 9 -3.39 -31.58 -14.93
C ILE A 9 -1.90 -31.30 -14.69
N ASN A 10 -1.04 -31.56 -15.68
CA ASN A 10 0.35 -31.10 -15.64
C ASN A 10 1.00 -30.81 -17.00
N ASN A 11 0.23 -30.68 -18.09
CA ASN A 11 0.74 -30.04 -19.31
C ASN A 11 0.35 -28.56 -19.31
N ILE A 12 0.99 -27.79 -18.43
CA ILE A 12 1.18 -26.36 -18.68
C ILE A 12 2.27 -26.31 -19.73
N LEU A 13 1.87 -26.08 -20.99
CA LEU A 13 2.75 -25.69 -22.10
C LEU A 13 3.84 -24.77 -21.58
N SER A 14 5.09 -25.22 -21.67
CA SER A 14 6.22 -24.40 -21.26
C SER A 14 6.43 -23.33 -22.34
N LEU A 15 6.82 -22.13 -21.93
CA LEU A 15 7.10 -21.01 -22.84
C LEU A 15 8.25 -21.30 -23.82
N GLU A 16 9.04 -22.33 -23.54
CA GLU A 16 10.14 -22.81 -24.38
C GLU A 16 9.61 -23.56 -25.62
N ASP A 17 8.42 -24.18 -25.53
CA ASP A 17 7.80 -24.90 -26.65
C ASP A 17 7.28 -23.96 -27.76
N PHE A 18 7.05 -22.67 -27.45
CA PHE A 18 6.58 -21.67 -28.42
C PHE A 18 7.72 -20.91 -29.12
N GLU A 19 8.94 -20.92 -28.59
CA GLU A 19 10.09 -20.29 -29.26
C GLU A 19 10.61 -21.15 -30.43
N GLN A 20 10.47 -22.48 -30.35
CA GLN A 20 10.98 -23.39 -31.39
C GLN A 20 10.18 -23.36 -32.70
N ASP A 21 8.90 -23.02 -32.68
CA ASP A 21 8.05 -23.01 -33.89
C ASP A 21 8.26 -21.77 -34.79
N ILE A 22 9.02 -20.77 -34.34
CA ILE A 22 9.23 -19.53 -35.12
C ILE A 22 10.49 -19.61 -35.99
N GLU A 23 11.47 -20.44 -35.65
CA GLU A 23 12.75 -20.51 -36.39
C GLU A 23 12.68 -21.37 -37.67
N SER A 24 11.60 -22.14 -37.89
CA SER A 24 11.46 -23.03 -39.06
C SER A 24 10.58 -22.47 -40.18
N SER A 25 10.72 -21.19 -40.52
CA SER A 25 10.05 -20.62 -41.71
C SER A 25 10.94 -19.68 -42.54
N GLU A 26 12.06 -20.21 -43.05
CA GLU A 26 12.77 -19.56 -44.16
C GLU A 26 12.06 -19.83 -45.49
N SER A 27 11.14 -18.93 -45.87
CA SER A 27 10.91 -18.61 -47.29
C SER A 27 10.10 -17.32 -47.45
N GLY A 28 10.79 -16.24 -47.84
CA GLY A 28 10.29 -15.15 -48.70
C GLY A 28 9.07 -14.33 -48.25
N ASN A 29 9.30 -13.14 -47.68
CA ASN A 29 8.68 -11.86 -48.08
C ASN A 29 9.06 -10.73 -47.11
N ASN A 30 9.46 -9.57 -47.65
CA ASN A 30 9.81 -8.35 -46.89
C ASN A 30 8.66 -7.70 -46.11
N SER A 31 7.44 -8.24 -46.15
CA SER A 31 6.31 -7.84 -45.31
C SER A 31 6.20 -8.59 -43.98
N GLY A 32 6.96 -9.69 -43.81
CA GLY A 32 6.97 -10.49 -42.57
C GLY A 32 7.80 -9.87 -41.43
N ILE A 33 8.82 -9.08 -41.76
CA ILE A 33 9.76 -8.52 -40.78
C ILE A 33 9.06 -7.48 -39.90
N GLU A 34 8.30 -6.57 -40.51
CA GLU A 34 7.57 -5.48 -39.81
C GLU A 34 6.40 -6.01 -38.94
N VAL A 35 5.75 -7.10 -39.38
CA VAL A 35 4.72 -7.81 -38.61
C VAL A 35 5.36 -8.57 -37.44
N SER A 36 6.54 -9.17 -37.63
CA SER A 36 7.27 -9.87 -36.56
C SER A 36 7.83 -8.91 -35.50
N GLU A 37 8.22 -7.70 -35.86
CA GLU A 37 8.69 -6.69 -34.91
C GLU A 37 7.53 -6.15 -34.06
N LYS A 38 6.39 -5.82 -34.68
CA LYS A 38 5.17 -5.42 -33.95
C LYS A 38 4.65 -6.55 -33.06
N PHE A 39 4.72 -7.81 -33.51
CA PHE A 39 4.38 -8.97 -32.68
C PHE A 39 5.36 -9.18 -31.53
N LYS A 40 6.68 -9.06 -31.76
CA LYS A 40 7.71 -9.15 -30.71
C LYS A 40 7.57 -8.02 -29.68
N GLU A 41 7.25 -6.80 -30.11
CA GLU A 41 7.01 -5.68 -29.19
C GLU A 41 5.73 -5.88 -28.37
N SER A 42 4.64 -6.31 -29.00
CA SER A 42 3.39 -6.61 -28.28
C SER A 42 3.54 -7.84 -27.36
N PHE A 43 4.25 -8.89 -27.76
CA PHE A 43 4.61 -10.01 -26.89
C PHE A 43 5.54 -9.60 -25.74
N LYS A 44 6.54 -8.75 -25.99
CA LYS A 44 7.41 -8.19 -24.94
C LYS A 44 6.60 -7.33 -23.98
N LYS A 45 5.66 -6.51 -24.46
CA LYS A 45 4.74 -5.73 -23.62
C LYS A 45 3.82 -6.64 -22.79
N SER A 46 3.23 -7.68 -23.40
CA SER A 46 2.36 -8.64 -22.71
C SER A 46 3.10 -9.50 -21.68
N THR A 47 4.30 -10.00 -21.99
CA THR A 47 5.14 -10.76 -21.05
C THR A 47 5.73 -9.89 -19.95
N SER A 48 6.05 -8.63 -20.23
CA SER A 48 6.46 -7.64 -19.22
C SER A 48 5.29 -7.29 -18.29
N GLY A 49 4.07 -7.15 -18.83
CA GLY A 49 2.84 -7.00 -18.06
C GLY A 49 2.62 -8.19 -17.13
N ILE A 50 2.69 -9.43 -17.64
CA ILE A 50 2.52 -10.65 -16.83
C ILE A 50 3.61 -10.79 -15.74
N LYS A 51 4.87 -10.45 -16.04
CA LYS A 51 5.96 -10.44 -15.04
C LYS A 51 5.77 -9.35 -13.98
N ARG A 52 5.28 -8.17 -14.36
CA ARG A 52 4.93 -7.07 -13.45
C ARG A 52 3.78 -7.49 -12.52
N THR A 53 2.70 -8.06 -13.06
CA THR A 53 1.57 -8.59 -12.27
C THR A 53 2.01 -9.66 -11.27
N LYS A 54 2.86 -10.62 -11.67
CA LYS A 54 3.38 -11.64 -10.74
C LYS A 54 4.27 -11.05 -9.63
N LYS A 55 5.06 -10.01 -9.94
CA LYS A 55 5.88 -9.30 -8.95
C LYS A 55 4.99 -8.53 -7.97
N ASP A 56 3.94 -7.89 -8.47
CA ASP A 56 2.96 -7.13 -7.69
C ASP A 56 2.18 -8.05 -6.73
N GLU A 57 1.72 -9.21 -7.20
CA GLU A 57 1.04 -10.21 -6.37
C GLU A 57 1.93 -10.71 -5.21
N LYS A 58 3.21 -10.98 -5.47
CA LYS A 58 4.15 -11.44 -4.43
C LYS A 58 4.35 -10.40 -3.33
N LYS A 59 4.28 -9.10 -3.68
CA LYS A 59 4.44 -7.99 -2.74
C LYS A 59 3.16 -7.64 -2.01
N ALA A 60 2.01 -7.67 -2.69
CA ALA A 60 0.71 -7.61 -2.05
C ALA A 60 0.60 -8.67 -0.94
N LYS A 61 1.00 -9.92 -1.25
CA LYS A 61 1.10 -11.01 -0.26
C LYS A 61 2.06 -10.71 0.91
N LYS A 62 3.19 -10.01 0.66
CA LYS A 62 4.10 -9.57 1.72
C LYS A 62 3.42 -8.57 2.65
N TYR A 63 2.73 -7.57 2.12
CA TYR A 63 2.00 -6.58 2.92
C TYR A 63 0.81 -7.21 3.65
N ASP A 64 0.08 -8.14 3.03
CA ASP A 64 -0.97 -8.90 3.70
C ASP A 64 -0.42 -9.72 4.87
N PHE A 65 0.74 -10.36 4.70
CA PHE A 65 1.40 -11.09 5.79
C PHE A 65 1.89 -10.16 6.91
N LEU A 66 2.48 -9.01 6.56
CA LEU A 66 2.88 -7.99 7.54
C LEU A 66 1.67 -7.47 8.31
N LEU A 67 0.59 -7.14 7.60
CA LEU A 67 -0.65 -6.69 8.22
C LEU A 67 -1.26 -7.79 9.09
N ALA A 68 -1.31 -9.05 8.65
CA ALA A 68 -1.84 -10.16 9.44
C ALA A 68 -1.05 -10.36 10.75
N ASN A 69 0.28 -10.40 10.69
CA ASN A 69 1.13 -10.48 11.88
C ASN A 69 0.90 -9.31 12.83
N PHE A 70 0.67 -8.14 12.25
CA PHE A 70 0.43 -6.93 13.01
C PHE A 70 -0.97 -6.89 13.65
N LEU A 71 -2.00 -7.34 12.93
CA LEU A 71 -3.36 -7.46 13.43
C LEU A 71 -3.42 -8.38 14.64
N VAL A 72 -2.69 -9.50 14.62
CA VAL A 72 -2.57 -10.38 15.79
C VAL A 72 -2.04 -9.60 17.00
N LYS A 73 -0.99 -8.80 16.83
CA LYS A 73 -0.42 -7.98 17.93
C LYS A 73 -1.38 -6.91 18.42
N ILE A 74 -2.09 -6.22 17.52
CA ILE A 74 -3.07 -5.19 17.89
C ILE A 74 -4.28 -5.78 18.61
N ILE A 75 -4.82 -6.91 18.12
CA ILE A 75 -6.03 -7.53 18.68
C ILE A 75 -5.78 -8.04 20.09
N LEU A 76 -4.57 -8.55 20.36
CA LEU A 76 -4.18 -9.04 21.68
C LEU A 76 -3.88 -7.91 22.67
N ASP A 77 -3.46 -6.74 22.19
CA ASP A 77 -3.12 -5.60 23.04
C ASP A 77 -4.31 -4.64 23.18
N LYS A 78 -4.98 -4.74 24.35
CA LYS A 78 -6.20 -3.97 24.68
C LYS A 78 -6.05 -2.47 24.49
N LYS A 79 -4.83 -1.91 24.54
CA LYS A 79 -4.63 -0.47 24.35
C LYS A 79 -5.07 -0.02 22.95
N PHE A 80 -5.01 -0.88 21.95
CA PHE A 80 -5.44 -0.57 20.59
C PHE A 80 -6.94 -0.77 20.34
N SER A 81 -7.73 -1.14 21.36
CA SER A 81 -9.18 -1.30 21.21
C SER A 81 -9.88 -0.14 20.48
N PRO A 82 -9.52 1.15 20.69
CA PRO A 82 -10.17 2.28 19.99
C PRO A 82 -9.97 2.29 18.46
N ILE A 83 -8.95 1.59 17.95
CA ILE A 83 -8.61 1.57 16.52
C ILE A 83 -9.01 0.28 15.80
N ILE A 84 -9.37 -0.79 16.53
CA ILE A 84 -9.71 -2.10 15.94
C ILE A 84 -10.97 -2.03 15.07
N GLU A 85 -12.07 -1.47 15.57
CA GLU A 85 -13.32 -1.43 14.81
C GLU A 85 -13.20 -0.60 13.52
N PRO A 86 -12.67 0.64 13.53
CA PRO A 86 -12.45 1.40 12.29
C PRO A 86 -11.48 0.72 11.32
N LEU A 87 -10.45 0.04 11.82
CA LEU A 87 -9.54 -0.76 11.00
C LEU A 87 -10.31 -1.84 10.25
N LEU A 88 -11.11 -2.64 10.95
CA LEU A 88 -11.87 -3.74 10.34
C LEU A 88 -12.91 -3.23 9.35
N LYS A 89 -13.52 -2.07 9.60
CA LYS A 89 -14.41 -1.40 8.64
C LYS A 89 -13.65 -0.99 7.37
N SER A 90 -12.44 -0.46 7.51
CA SER A 90 -11.62 -0.06 6.36
C SER A 90 -11.21 -1.27 5.51
N LEU A 91 -10.81 -2.38 6.14
CA LEU A 91 -10.54 -3.63 5.41
C LEU A 91 -11.78 -4.17 4.68
N LYS A 92 -12.95 -4.16 5.34
CA LYS A 92 -14.21 -4.57 4.73
C LYS A 92 -14.64 -3.67 3.56
N ALA A 93 -14.28 -2.39 3.60
CA ALA A 93 -14.53 -1.44 2.52
C ALA A 93 -13.58 -1.65 1.32
N GLY A 94 -12.62 -2.57 1.41
CA GLY A 94 -11.72 -2.91 0.32
C GLY A 94 -10.45 -2.07 0.26
N TYR A 95 -10.11 -1.34 1.33
CA TYR A 95 -8.84 -0.61 1.40
C TYR A 95 -7.64 -1.58 1.40
N PRO A 96 -6.67 -1.38 0.49
CA PRO A 96 -5.49 -2.25 0.41
C PRO A 96 -4.66 -2.27 1.69
N SER A 97 -4.09 -3.43 2.02
CA SER A 97 -3.31 -3.66 3.24
C SER A 97 -2.13 -2.71 3.39
N ASN A 98 -1.46 -2.36 2.30
CA ASN A 98 -0.33 -1.44 2.28
C ASN A 98 -0.74 -0.02 2.73
N PHE A 99 -1.92 0.45 2.31
CA PHE A 99 -2.46 1.73 2.73
C PHE A 99 -2.89 1.71 4.21
N ILE A 100 -3.54 0.64 4.65
CA ILE A 100 -3.89 0.43 6.06
C ILE A 100 -2.64 0.42 6.94
N LEU A 101 -1.56 -0.27 6.51
CA LEU A 101 -0.27 -0.25 7.19
C LEU A 101 0.30 1.17 7.28
N GLY A 102 0.22 1.96 6.20
CA GLY A 102 0.62 3.36 6.20
C GLY A 102 -0.08 4.16 7.30
N ILE A 103 -1.41 4.06 7.41
CA ILE A 103 -2.17 4.78 8.45
C ILE A 103 -1.71 4.33 9.85
N ILE A 104 -1.58 3.03 10.09
CA ILE A 104 -1.26 2.52 11.43
C ILE A 104 0.20 2.78 11.82
N SER A 105 1.08 3.02 10.86
CA SER A 105 2.49 3.27 11.12
C SER A 105 2.71 4.39 12.14
N LEU A 106 1.80 5.37 12.26
CA LEU A 106 1.85 6.45 13.26
C LEU A 106 2.01 5.93 14.69
N VAL A 107 1.21 4.93 15.06
CA VAL A 107 1.11 4.42 16.44
C VAL A 107 2.00 3.21 16.69
N LYS A 108 2.64 2.71 15.62
CA LYS A 108 3.48 1.52 15.63
C LYS A 108 4.73 1.72 14.77
N ILE A 109 5.77 2.23 15.42
CA ILE A 109 7.03 2.64 14.79
C ILE A 109 7.70 1.51 14.03
N GLU A 110 7.51 0.24 14.43
CA GLU A 110 8.09 -0.88 13.72
C GLU A 110 7.53 -1.01 12.29
N ILE A 111 6.27 -0.58 12.04
CA ILE A 111 5.73 -0.53 10.69
C ILE A 111 6.41 0.59 9.89
N SER A 112 6.58 1.76 10.49
CA SER A 112 7.27 2.88 9.86
C SER A 112 8.70 2.50 9.47
N ASP A 113 9.47 1.89 10.38
CA ASP A 113 10.82 1.39 10.08
C ASP A 113 10.85 0.42 8.89
N ASN A 114 9.87 -0.49 8.81
CA ASN A 114 9.75 -1.40 7.68
C ASN A 114 9.43 -0.65 6.36
N ILE A 115 8.56 0.35 6.41
CA ILE A 115 8.25 1.19 5.24
C ILE A 115 9.52 1.91 4.79
N ARG A 116 10.21 2.58 5.71
CA ARG A 116 11.40 3.39 5.41
C ARG A 116 12.55 2.53 4.90
N GLU A 117 12.75 1.33 5.45
CA GLU A 117 13.72 0.36 4.91
C GLU A 117 13.43 0.00 3.45
N ILE A 118 12.16 -0.28 3.11
CA ILE A 118 11.73 -0.57 1.73
C ILE A 118 11.90 0.67 0.83
N SER A 119 11.75 1.86 1.40
CA SER A 119 11.86 3.16 0.73
C SER A 119 13.31 3.66 0.59
N GLY A 120 14.29 2.96 1.16
CA GLY A 120 15.68 3.42 1.23
C GLY A 120 15.89 4.65 2.13
N LYS A 121 14.98 4.89 3.08
CA LYS A 121 15.03 5.98 4.07
C LYS A 121 15.54 5.48 5.42
N GLU A 122 16.08 6.40 6.22
CA GLU A 122 16.51 6.13 7.59
C GLU A 122 15.33 5.83 8.52
N LYS A 123 15.57 5.00 9.53
CA LYS A 123 14.59 4.69 10.59
C LYS A 123 14.20 5.93 11.37
N ILE A 124 13.04 5.90 12.01
CA ILE A 124 12.57 7.02 12.82
C ILE A 124 13.09 6.87 14.24
N GLU A 125 13.80 7.89 14.72
CA GLU A 125 13.99 8.10 16.15
C GLU A 125 12.87 8.98 16.68
N PHE A 126 12.13 8.48 17.68
CA PHE A 126 11.04 9.22 18.32
C PHE A 126 11.02 8.91 19.82
N SER A 127 11.32 9.93 20.63
CA SER A 127 11.50 9.81 22.08
C SER A 127 10.73 10.86 22.86
N TYR A 128 9.60 11.34 22.32
CA TYR A 128 8.80 12.35 22.99
C TYR A 128 8.22 11.83 24.30
N LEU A 129 8.58 12.49 25.40
CA LEU A 129 8.10 12.16 26.74
C LEU A 129 7.35 13.38 27.30
N PRO A 130 6.02 13.32 27.40
CA PRO A 130 5.24 14.40 27.99
C PRO A 130 5.37 14.42 29.52
N ASP A 131 5.70 15.57 30.09
CA ASP A 131 5.69 15.74 31.55
C ASP A 131 4.26 15.92 32.13
N LYS A 132 3.32 16.39 31.29
CA LYS A 132 1.95 16.74 31.69
C LYS A 132 0.97 16.50 30.55
N ILE A 133 -0.31 16.39 30.89
CA ILE A 133 -1.38 16.41 29.90
C ILE A 133 -1.49 17.82 29.32
N ILE A 134 -1.45 17.94 28.00
CA ILE A 134 -1.57 19.21 27.27
C ILE A 134 -2.68 19.14 26.22
N GLU A 135 -3.21 20.31 25.83
CA GLU A 135 -4.16 20.41 24.71
C GLU A 135 -3.41 20.62 23.40
N PHE A 136 -3.87 19.97 22.33
CA PHE A 136 -3.25 20.06 21.01
C PHE A 136 -3.45 21.45 20.40
N ASP A 137 -2.33 22.11 20.12
CA ASP A 137 -2.28 23.41 19.44
C ASP A 137 -1.52 23.31 18.12
N ASP A 138 -2.26 23.37 17.02
CA ASP A 138 -1.80 23.32 15.63
C ASP A 138 -0.75 24.41 15.34
N ASN A 139 -0.79 25.55 16.05
CA ASN A 139 0.14 26.66 15.86
C ASN A 139 1.44 26.47 16.66
N ASN A 140 1.42 25.61 17.67
CA ASN A 140 2.52 25.43 18.62
C ASN A 140 2.77 23.94 18.92
N VAL A 141 2.73 23.11 17.88
CA VAL A 141 3.09 21.69 17.98
C VAL A 141 4.60 21.57 18.18
N ASP A 142 5.01 20.84 19.22
CA ASP A 142 6.40 20.45 19.49
C ASP A 142 7.07 19.88 18.22
N SER A 143 8.35 20.20 18.04
CA SER A 143 9.09 19.78 16.84
C SER A 143 9.18 18.27 16.67
N GLU A 144 9.32 17.50 17.75
CA GLU A 144 9.40 16.03 17.66
C GLU A 144 8.06 15.45 17.19
N ILE A 145 6.95 15.93 17.74
CA ILE A 145 5.61 15.50 17.34
C ILE A 145 5.32 15.89 15.90
N ARG A 146 5.66 17.13 15.53
CA ARG A 146 5.50 17.64 14.16
C ARG A 146 6.29 16.79 13.17
N ASN A 147 7.56 16.52 13.48
CA ASN A 147 8.42 15.66 12.65
C ASN A 147 7.84 14.25 12.54
N ARG A 148 7.35 13.69 13.64
CA ARG A 148 6.73 12.36 13.63
C ARG A 148 5.49 12.28 12.75
N ILE A 149 4.63 13.30 12.78
CA ILE A 149 3.44 13.42 11.92
C ILE A 149 3.87 13.58 10.45
N ASN A 150 4.87 14.41 10.15
CA ASN A 150 5.37 14.58 8.80
C ASN A 150 5.95 13.27 8.24
N PHE A 151 6.77 12.56 9.01
CA PHE A 151 7.27 11.24 8.62
C PHE A 151 6.14 10.24 8.43
N TRP A 152 5.08 10.30 9.24
CA TRP A 152 3.91 9.46 9.02
C TRP A 152 3.21 9.74 7.67
N ILE A 153 3.05 11.01 7.31
CA ILE A 153 2.49 11.38 5.99
C ILE A 153 3.39 10.86 4.87
N GLU A 154 4.71 11.02 5.00
CA GLU A 154 5.68 10.46 4.06
C GLU A 154 5.57 8.93 3.96
N ASP A 155 5.48 8.22 5.09
CA ASP A 155 5.37 6.77 5.12
C ASP A 155 4.12 6.29 4.38
N ILE A 156 2.99 6.99 4.54
CA ILE A 156 1.75 6.67 3.80
C ILE A 156 1.97 6.87 2.30
N ILE A 157 2.58 7.98 1.88
CA ILE A 157 2.86 8.27 0.47
C ILE A 157 3.83 7.21 -0.09
N ASP A 158 4.90 6.91 0.62
CA ASP A 158 5.91 5.93 0.23
C ASP A 158 5.28 4.55 0.03
N ILE A 159 4.59 4.00 1.03
CA ILE A 159 4.02 2.65 0.91
C ILE A 159 2.89 2.53 -0.13
N THR A 160 2.31 3.66 -0.54
CA THR A 160 1.28 3.72 -1.59
C THR A 160 1.83 4.05 -2.98
N SER A 161 3.08 4.53 -3.07
CA SER A 161 3.73 4.97 -4.32
C SER A 161 4.93 4.14 -4.76
N ILE A 162 5.57 3.41 -3.85
CA ILE A 162 6.93 2.88 -4.08
C ILE A 162 7.03 1.90 -5.25
N GLU A 163 5.98 1.14 -5.59
CA GLU A 163 6.06 0.21 -6.71
C GLU A 163 4.70 0.02 -7.38
N TYR A 164 4.34 0.98 -8.24
CA TYR A 164 3.11 1.04 -9.02
C TYR A 164 2.72 -0.28 -9.69
N SER A 165 1.89 -1.06 -9.00
CA SER A 165 0.68 -1.53 -9.64
C SER A 165 -0.21 -0.31 -9.77
N SER A 166 -0.32 0.24 -10.99
CA SER A 166 -1.28 1.31 -11.30
C SER A 166 -2.68 0.96 -10.77
N LEU A 167 -3.00 -0.33 -10.68
CA LEU A 167 -4.26 -0.86 -10.16
C LEU A 167 -4.47 -0.62 -8.67
N VAL A 168 -3.48 -0.88 -7.80
CA VAL A 168 -3.63 -0.68 -6.34
C VAL A 168 -3.67 0.81 -6.00
N THR A 169 -2.80 1.61 -6.62
CA THR A 169 -2.81 3.07 -6.42
C THR A 169 -4.13 3.67 -6.95
N LYS A 170 -4.62 3.23 -8.11
CA LYS A 170 -5.91 3.64 -8.65
C LYS A 170 -7.06 3.20 -7.75
N GLN A 171 -7.05 1.97 -7.23
CA GLN A 171 -8.03 1.51 -6.26
C GLN A 171 -8.05 2.41 -5.01
N ILE A 172 -6.89 2.81 -4.49
CA ILE A 172 -6.81 3.74 -3.35
C ILE A 172 -7.41 5.10 -3.73
N ILE A 173 -7.05 5.66 -4.90
CA ILE A 173 -7.59 6.95 -5.38
C ILE A 173 -9.12 6.88 -5.53
N ASP A 174 -9.63 5.80 -6.13
CA ASP A 174 -11.07 5.57 -6.36
C ASP A 174 -11.81 5.44 -5.02
N LEU A 175 -11.22 4.74 -4.04
CA LEU A 175 -11.77 4.62 -2.68
C LEU A 175 -11.69 5.93 -1.89
N LEU A 176 -10.65 6.75 -2.10
CA LEU A 176 -10.51 8.11 -1.52
C LEU A 176 -11.47 9.13 -2.17
N GLY A 177 -12.64 8.71 -2.64
CA GLY A 177 -13.72 9.57 -3.12
C GLY A 177 -14.13 10.64 -2.11
N GLU A 178 -14.91 11.63 -2.57
CA GLU A 178 -15.37 12.68 -1.66
C GLU A 178 -16.26 12.10 -0.55
N ASN A 179 -15.86 12.32 0.71
CA ASN A 179 -16.58 11.92 1.93
C ASN A 179 -16.52 10.43 2.30
N ASP A 180 -15.43 9.71 2.01
CA ASP A 180 -15.24 8.39 2.64
C ASP A 180 -15.07 8.54 4.17
N LYS A 181 -16.20 8.36 4.85
CA LYS A 181 -16.29 8.43 6.30
C LYS A 181 -15.55 7.28 6.98
N ILE A 182 -15.43 6.12 6.35
CA ILE A 182 -14.81 4.93 6.93
C ILE A 182 -13.32 5.19 7.12
N ILE A 183 -12.62 5.62 6.07
CA ILE A 183 -11.19 5.88 6.16
C ILE A 183 -10.88 7.14 6.98
N LEU A 184 -11.77 8.14 6.92
CA LEU A 184 -11.66 9.32 7.76
C LEU A 184 -11.75 8.96 9.24
N ASP A 185 -12.75 8.16 9.63
CA ASP A 185 -12.90 7.72 11.02
C ASP A 185 -11.71 6.87 11.47
N PHE A 186 -11.16 6.02 10.60
CA PHE A 186 -9.97 5.24 10.91
C PHE A 186 -8.74 6.13 11.13
N THR A 187 -8.47 7.04 10.19
CA THR A 187 -7.34 7.98 10.26
C THR A 187 -7.44 8.86 11.49
N LYS A 188 -8.63 9.40 11.77
CA LYS A 188 -8.94 10.20 12.96
C LYS A 188 -8.70 9.43 14.25
N ASN A 189 -9.17 8.18 14.34
CA ASN A 189 -8.98 7.38 15.54
C ASN A 189 -7.51 7.03 15.76
N VAL A 190 -6.75 6.74 14.71
CA VAL A 190 -5.30 6.51 14.82
C VAL A 190 -4.56 7.78 15.25
N PHE A 191 -4.91 8.94 14.68
CA PHE A 191 -4.32 10.22 15.05
C PHE A 191 -4.64 10.62 16.49
N THR A 192 -5.90 10.55 16.90
CA THR A 192 -6.31 10.82 18.29
C THR A 192 -5.67 9.83 19.26
N PHE A 193 -5.58 8.55 18.89
CA PHE A 193 -4.93 7.54 19.73
C PHE A 193 -3.43 7.81 19.91
N PHE A 194 -2.73 8.20 18.84
CA PHE A 194 -1.33 8.63 18.90
C PHE A 194 -1.14 9.79 19.89
N LEU A 195 -1.92 10.87 19.75
CA LEU A 195 -1.83 12.01 20.65
C LEU A 195 -2.16 11.62 22.09
N PHE A 196 -3.17 10.77 22.31
CA PHE A 196 -3.53 10.26 23.63
C PHE A 196 -2.37 9.49 24.30
N GLN A 197 -1.61 8.68 23.54
CA GLN A 197 -0.43 7.99 24.06
C GLN A 197 0.68 8.94 24.51
N LEU A 198 0.69 10.16 23.98
CA LEU A 198 1.61 11.24 24.34
C LEU A 198 1.00 12.21 25.34
N ASN A 199 -0.08 11.83 26.05
CA ASN A 199 -0.80 12.71 26.98
C ASN A 199 -1.28 14.01 26.34
N ILE A 200 -1.59 14.00 25.04
CA ILE A 200 -2.10 15.17 24.31
C ILE A 200 -3.57 14.97 24.01
N ASN A 201 -4.39 15.86 24.56
CA ASN A 201 -5.81 15.92 24.27
C ASN A 201 -6.05 16.68 22.97
N ILE A 202 -6.99 16.19 22.17
CA ILE A 202 -7.48 16.89 21.00
C ILE A 202 -8.99 16.75 20.93
N ASN A 203 -9.68 17.85 20.63
CA ASN A 203 -11.12 17.78 20.43
C ASN A 203 -11.47 17.07 19.11
N SER A 204 -12.65 16.43 19.08
CA SER A 204 -13.07 15.61 17.94
C SER A 204 -13.10 16.39 16.62
N LYS A 205 -13.55 17.65 16.63
CA LYS A 205 -13.68 18.48 15.41
C LYS A 205 -12.31 18.78 14.81
N LYS A 206 -11.32 19.07 15.66
CA LYS A 206 -9.96 19.38 15.25
C LYS A 206 -9.23 18.13 14.71
N SER A 207 -9.37 17.00 15.41
CA SER A 207 -8.85 15.71 14.92
C SER A 207 -9.45 15.33 13.56
N GLU A 208 -10.75 15.55 13.37
CA GLU A 208 -11.42 15.33 12.09
C GLU A 208 -10.88 16.25 10.98
N ASN A 209 -10.70 17.55 11.26
CA ASN A 209 -10.17 18.49 10.28
C ASN A 209 -8.74 18.15 9.83
N ILE A 210 -7.87 17.78 10.78
CA ILE A 210 -6.49 17.37 10.49
C ILE A 210 -6.49 16.09 9.65
N SER A 211 -7.33 15.11 10.02
CA SER A 211 -7.44 13.86 9.27
C SER A 211 -7.95 14.08 7.85
N LYS A 212 -8.94 14.97 7.65
CA LYS A 212 -9.39 15.39 6.32
C LYS A 212 -8.27 16.05 5.52
N PHE A 213 -7.49 16.93 6.16
CA PHE A 213 -6.36 17.59 5.52
C PHE A 213 -5.34 16.55 5.03
N ILE A 214 -4.95 15.60 5.88
CA ILE A 214 -3.97 14.54 5.53
C ILE A 214 -4.48 13.68 4.38
N LEU A 215 -5.74 13.21 4.43
CA LEU A 215 -6.30 12.37 3.37
C LEU A 215 -6.42 13.13 2.04
N ASN A 216 -6.77 14.41 2.08
CA ASN A 216 -6.80 15.26 0.89
C ASN A 216 -5.41 15.49 0.31
N ASP A 217 -4.40 15.71 1.16
CA ASP A 217 -3.02 15.92 0.72
C ASP A 217 -2.41 14.63 0.13
N LEU A 218 -2.71 13.48 0.74
CA LEU A 218 -2.39 12.18 0.19
C LEU A 218 -3.05 11.99 -1.18
N LYS A 219 -4.36 12.23 -1.30
CA LYS A 219 -5.07 12.10 -2.58
C LYS A 219 -4.45 12.96 -3.67
N LYS A 220 -4.09 14.22 -3.36
CA LYS A 220 -3.37 15.10 -4.29
C LYS A 220 -2.01 14.52 -4.68
N SER A 221 -1.25 14.05 -3.69
CA SER A 221 0.07 13.45 -3.92
C SER A 221 -0.03 12.23 -4.83
N LEU A 222 -1.00 11.33 -4.57
CA LEU A 222 -1.26 10.14 -5.37
C LEU A 222 -1.72 10.48 -6.80
N ASN A 223 -2.56 11.49 -6.98
CA ASN A 223 -2.99 11.94 -8.32
C ASN A 223 -1.86 12.57 -9.15
N ASN A 224 -0.85 13.15 -8.49
CA ASN A 224 0.32 13.73 -9.15
C ASN A 224 1.35 12.69 -9.57
N LEU A 225 1.22 11.45 -9.10
CA LEU A 225 2.04 10.36 -9.55
C LEU A 225 1.71 10.05 -11.01
N LYS A 226 2.72 10.01 -11.90
CA LYS A 226 2.53 9.56 -13.28
C LYS A 226 2.16 8.07 -13.26
N ILE A 227 0.87 7.79 -13.17
CA ILE A 227 0.36 6.44 -13.36
C ILE A 227 0.53 6.14 -14.85
N GLU A 228 1.52 5.33 -15.22
CA GLU A 228 1.58 4.76 -16.56
C GLU A 228 0.30 3.93 -16.77
N GLU A 229 -0.60 4.41 -17.62
CA GLU A 229 -1.74 3.62 -18.09
C GLU A 229 -1.20 2.40 -18.84
N ILE A 230 -1.71 1.21 -18.48
CA ILE A 230 -1.40 -0.06 -19.14
C ILE A 230 -2.24 -0.18 -20.40
#